data_AF-A6IMX5-F1
#
_entry.id   AF-A6IMX5-F1
#
_cell.length_a   1.000
_cell.length_b   1.000
_cell.length_c   1.000
_cell.angle_alpha   90.00
_cell.angle_beta   90.00
_cell.angle_gamma   90.00
#
_symmetry.space_group_name_H-M   'P 1'
#
loop_
_entity.id
_entity.type
_entity.pdbx_description
1 polymer ?
#
loop_
_entity_poly.entity_id
_entity_poly.type
_entity_poly.pdbx_seq_one_letter_code
_entity_poly.pdbx_strand_id
1 'polypeptide(L)'
;MSDAYDRNLRQKAFSAWRQMGEQRELQEGTYVMLAGHKFEIVVENCLLRMLGVDAVGISTVPEVIIARHCGLRAFGFSLITNEVVVGYENLEKANHKEVLETRETAA
;
A
#
# COMPACT_ATOMS: atom_id res chain seq x y z
N MET A 1 6.41 16.95 6.79
CA MET A 1 6.55 15.62 6.15
C MET A 1 6.53 14.47 7.15
N SER A 2 7.07 14.62 8.36
CA SER A 2 6.84 13.66 9.47
C SER A 2 5.35 13.44 9.79
N ASP A 3 4.50 14.37 9.37
CA ASP A 3 3.04 14.43 9.53
C ASP A 3 2.30 14.36 8.17
N ALA A 4 2.93 13.80 7.14
CA ALA A 4 2.38 13.79 5.78
C ALA A 4 1.01 13.12 5.68
N TYR A 5 0.82 12.02 6.41
CA TYR A 5 -0.45 11.32 6.52
C TYR A 5 -1.12 11.70 7.84
N ASP A 6 -2.26 12.39 7.76
CA ASP A 6 -2.93 12.98 8.90
C ASP A 6 -3.40 11.88 9.89
N ARG A 7 -2.94 11.99 11.14
CA ARG A 7 -3.24 11.01 12.19
C ARG A 7 -4.73 10.92 12.53
N ASN A 8 -5.44 12.05 12.52
CA ASN A 8 -6.86 12.08 12.85
C ASN A 8 -7.70 11.45 11.75
N LEU A 9 -7.33 11.67 10.48
CA LEU A 9 -7.99 11.00 9.35
C LEU A 9 -7.77 9.49 9.38
N ARG A 10 -6.55 9.03 9.70
CA ARG A 10 -6.27 7.59 9.89
C ARG A 10 -7.12 6.97 11.00
N GLN A 11 -7.19 7.62 12.18
CA GLN A 11 -8.02 7.13 13.29
C GLN A 11 -9.51 7.05 12.93
N LYS A 12 -10.02 8.01 12.16
CA LYS A 12 -11.38 7.97 11.63
C LYS A 12 -11.60 6.79 10.69
N ALA A 13 -10.63 6.49 9.81
CA ALA A 13 -10.72 5.33 8.93
C ALA A 13 -10.79 4.01 9.72
N PHE A 14 -9.95 3.83 10.73
CA PHE A 14 -10.02 2.67 11.64
C PHE A 14 -11.34 2.57 12.39
N SER A 15 -11.87 3.71 12.85
CA SER A 15 -13.17 3.75 13.54
C SER A 15 -14.31 3.36 12.60
N ALA A 16 -14.29 3.86 11.36
CA ALA A 16 -15.26 3.52 10.34
C ALA A 16 -15.20 2.03 9.96
N TRP A 17 -13.99 1.48 9.79
CA TRP A 17 -13.78 0.06 9.51
C TRP A 17 -14.40 -0.85 10.60
N ARG A 18 -14.16 -0.52 11.87
CA ARG A 18 -14.76 -1.26 13.00
C ARG A 18 -16.29 -1.20 13.01
N GLN A 19 -16.87 -0.06 12.61
CA GLN A 19 -18.32 0.09 12.54
C GLN A 19 -18.96 -0.71 11.41
N MET A 20 -18.21 -1.01 10.34
CA MET A 20 -18.70 -1.86 9.25
C MET A 20 -18.87 -3.32 9.66
N GLY A 21 -18.25 -3.76 10.77
CA GLY A 21 -18.36 -5.13 11.26
C GLY A 21 -17.59 -6.16 10.43
N GLU A 22 -16.60 -5.70 9.66
CA GLU A 22 -15.72 -6.56 8.87
C GLU A 22 -14.90 -7.50 9.77
N GLN A 23 -14.79 -8.77 9.37
CA GLN A 23 -14.03 -9.76 10.15
C GLN A 23 -12.51 -9.57 10.03
N ARG A 24 -12.06 -9.02 8.90
CA ARG A 24 -10.64 -8.75 8.66
C ARG A 24 -10.22 -7.46 9.34
N GLU A 25 -9.02 -7.45 9.90
CA GLU A 25 -8.45 -6.25 10.50
C GLU A 25 -7.86 -5.32 9.43
N LEU A 26 -8.17 -4.03 9.52
CA LEU A 26 -7.48 -3.01 8.75
C LEU A 26 -6.03 -2.90 9.25
N GLN A 27 -5.07 -2.93 8.34
CA GLN A 27 -3.65 -2.83 8.65
C GLN A 27 -3.14 -1.40 8.50
N GLU A 28 -2.05 -1.08 9.18
CA GLU A 28 -1.31 0.18 9.05
C GLU A 28 0.18 -0.11 8.96
N GLY A 29 0.87 0.58 8.05
CA GLY A 29 2.28 0.31 7.77
C GLY A 29 2.95 1.35 6.89
N THR A 30 4.16 1.02 6.45
CA THR A 30 5.03 1.85 5.61
C THR A 30 4.81 1.53 4.14
N TYR A 31 4.45 2.55 3.35
CA TYR A 31 4.34 2.47 1.91
C TYR A 31 5.60 2.98 1.23
N VAL A 32 6.11 2.25 0.23
CA VAL A 32 7.17 2.73 -0.66
C VAL A 32 6.64 2.83 -2.08
N MET A 33 6.90 3.97 -2.70
CA MET A 33 6.74 4.14 -4.14
C MET A 33 8.03 3.76 -4.85
N LEU A 34 7.91 2.88 -5.83
CA LEU A 34 8.92 2.62 -6.86
C LEU A 34 8.53 3.28 -8.18
N ALA A 35 9.48 3.41 -9.09
CA ALA A 35 9.23 4.04 -10.38
C ALA A 35 8.32 3.20 -11.33
N GLY A 36 8.23 1.88 -11.13
CA GLY A 36 7.52 0.98 -12.05
C GLY A 36 8.18 0.91 -13.44
N HIS A 37 7.55 0.37 -14.50
CA HIS A 37 6.23 -0.27 -14.71
C HIS A 37 6.23 -1.79 -14.49
N LYS A 38 7.40 -2.34 -14.12
CA LYS A 38 7.57 -3.75 -13.85
C LYS A 38 7.36 -4.01 -12.37
N PHE A 39 6.88 -5.21 -12.05
CA PHE A 39 6.92 -5.71 -10.67
C PHE A 39 8.37 -5.88 -10.22
N GLU A 40 8.53 -5.83 -8.91
CA GLU A 40 9.78 -5.92 -8.18
C GLU A 40 10.38 -7.33 -8.32
N ILE A 41 11.71 -7.41 -8.42
CA ILE A 41 12.40 -8.70 -8.37
C ILE A 41 12.54 -9.18 -6.91
N VAL A 42 12.76 -10.48 -6.71
CA VAL A 42 12.85 -11.10 -5.37
C VAL A 42 13.86 -10.39 -4.46
N VAL A 43 15.02 -9.98 -4.99
CA VAL A 43 16.04 -9.28 -4.20
C VAL A 43 15.56 -7.90 -3.73
N GLU A 44 14.81 -7.18 -4.58
CA GLU A 44 14.23 -5.88 -4.20
C GLU A 44 13.17 -6.07 -3.12
N ASN A 45 12.30 -7.08 -3.26
CA ASN A 45 11.31 -7.40 -2.23
C ASN A 45 11.94 -7.78 -0.90
N CYS A 46 13.00 -8.60 -0.92
CA CYS A 46 13.74 -8.96 0.29
C CYS A 46 14.37 -7.72 0.95
N LEU A 47 14.98 -6.83 0.16
CA LEU A 47 15.56 -5.59 0.66
C LEU A 47 14.48 -4.69 1.29
N LEU A 48 13.36 -4.47 0.60
CA LEU A 48 12.26 -3.62 1.08
C LEU A 48 11.66 -4.20 2.37
N ARG A 49 11.49 -5.52 2.45
CA ARG A 49 11.05 -6.20 3.67
C ARG A 49 12.03 -5.99 4.83
N MET A 50 13.34 -6.09 4.58
CA MET A 50 14.37 -5.81 5.59
C MET A 50 14.35 -4.35 6.07
N LEU A 51 13.92 -3.42 5.22
CA LEU A 51 13.75 -2.00 5.56
C LEU A 51 12.43 -1.70 6.30
N GLY A 52 11.58 -2.70 6.54
CA GLY A 52 10.30 -2.53 7.23
C GLY A 52 9.20 -1.94 6.35
N VAL A 53 9.25 -2.19 5.05
CA VAL A 53 8.20 -1.79 4.10
C VAL A 53 7.07 -2.82 4.13
N ASP A 54 5.84 -2.33 4.29
CA ASP A 54 4.63 -3.17 4.39
C ASP A 54 3.85 -3.22 3.06
N ALA A 55 3.95 -2.15 2.25
CA ALA A 55 3.29 -2.08 0.95
C ALA A 55 4.15 -1.37 -0.09
N VAL A 56 4.10 -1.85 -1.33
CA VAL A 56 4.83 -1.29 -2.47
C VAL A 56 3.84 -0.92 -3.57
N GLY A 57 4.11 0.17 -4.27
CA GLY A 57 3.42 0.49 -5.51
C GLY A 57 4.14 1.57 -6.31
N ILE A 58 3.44 2.15 -7.28
CA ILE A 58 4.05 2.99 -8.32
C ILE A 58 3.47 4.40 -8.38
N SER A 59 2.76 4.85 -7.34
CA SER A 59 2.04 6.12 -7.33
C SER A 59 1.93 6.72 -5.92
N THR A 60 1.04 7.70 -5.75
CA THR A 60 0.55 8.23 -4.47
C THR A 60 1.51 9.16 -3.75
N VAL A 61 2.80 8.81 -3.63
CA VAL A 61 3.78 9.63 -2.90
C VAL A 61 3.93 11.05 -3.48
N PRO A 62 4.04 11.26 -4.82
CA PRO A 62 4.16 12.59 -5.40
C PRO A 62 2.91 13.45 -5.13
N GLU A 63 1.72 12.86 -5.25
CA GLU A 63 0.45 13.54 -4.99
C GLU A 63 0.35 13.98 -3.52
N VAL A 64 0.78 13.11 -2.59
CA VAL A 64 0.84 13.45 -1.15
C VAL A 64 1.81 14.59 -0.90
N ILE A 65 3.01 14.55 -1.49
CA ILE A 65 4.01 15.62 -1.33
C ILE A 65 3.45 16.97 -1.79
N ILE A 66 2.81 17.01 -2.96
CA ILE A 66 2.20 18.25 -3.49
C ILE A 66 1.03 18.70 -2.61
N ALA A 67 0.16 17.78 -2.17
CA ALA A 67 -0.95 18.12 -1.28
C ALA A 67 -0.44 18.76 0.02
N ARG A 68 0.62 18.21 0.63
CA ARG A 68 1.24 18.76 1.85
C ARG A 68 1.93 20.09 1.59
N HIS A 69 2.58 20.25 0.45
CA HIS A 69 3.16 21.53 0.05
C HIS A 69 2.10 22.64 -0.04
N CYS A 70 0.89 22.30 -0.51
CA CYS A 70 -0.25 23.21 -0.58
C CYS A 70 -1.01 23.37 0.76
N GLY A 71 -0.53 22.78 1.86
CA GLY A 71 -1.19 22.85 3.17
C GLY A 71 -2.44 21.97 3.31
N LEU A 72 -2.71 21.07 2.35
CA LEU A 72 -3.83 20.14 2.43
C LEU A 72 -3.50 18.97 3.36
N ARG A 73 -4.52 18.42 4.01
CA ARG A 73 -4.41 17.15 4.75
C ARG A 73 -4.49 15.99 3.76
N ALA A 74 -3.63 14.99 3.94
CA ALA A 74 -3.63 13.78 3.13
C ALA A 74 -3.97 12.55 3.99
N PHE A 75 -4.72 11.63 3.38
CA PHE A 75 -4.98 10.29 3.88
C PHE A 75 -4.76 9.34 2.70
N GLY A 76 -4.07 8.24 2.94
CA GLY A 76 -3.81 7.22 1.94
C GLY A 76 -4.05 5.84 2.54
N PHE A 77 -4.56 4.94 1.72
CA PHE A 77 -4.68 3.52 2.02
C PHE A 77 -4.39 2.73 0.75
N SER A 78 -3.90 1.52 0.91
CA SER A 78 -3.59 0.62 -0.20
C SER A 78 -4.49 -0.60 -0.13
N LEU A 79 -5.14 -0.92 -1.25
CA LEU A 79 -5.71 -2.25 -1.43
C LEU A 79 -4.55 -3.18 -1.82
N ILE A 80 -4.23 -4.14 -0.96
CA ILE A 80 -3.23 -5.15 -1.28
C ILE A 80 -3.83 -6.11 -2.30
N THR A 81 -3.29 -6.09 -3.51
CA THR A 81 -3.79 -6.87 -4.65
C THR A 81 -3.05 -8.17 -4.86
N ASN A 82 -1.84 -8.29 -4.32
CA ASN A 82 -1.02 -9.49 -4.38
C ASN A 82 0.00 -9.47 -3.24
N GLU A 83 0.47 -10.63 -2.84
CA GLU A 83 1.63 -10.75 -1.96
C GLU A 83 2.92 -10.66 -2.79
N VAL A 84 3.96 -10.06 -2.22
CA VAL A 84 5.26 -9.94 -2.89
C VAL A 84 6.05 -11.24 -2.76
N VAL A 85 6.75 -11.61 -3.83
CA VAL A 85 7.59 -12.81 -3.86
C VAL A 85 8.94 -12.52 -3.20
N VAL A 86 9.21 -13.18 -2.07
CA VAL A 86 10.43 -13.03 -1.24
C VAL A 86 11.31 -14.28 -1.21
N GLY A 87 10.95 -15.32 -1.97
CA GLY A 87 11.73 -16.56 -2.08
C GLY A 87 11.62 -17.13 -3.49
N TYR A 88 12.72 -17.69 -3.99
CA TYR A 88 12.77 -18.25 -5.35
C TYR A 88 12.05 -19.61 -5.46
N GLU A 89 11.83 -20.30 -4.34
CA GLU A 89 10.97 -21.47 -4.24
C GLU A 89 9.48 -21.17 -4.44
N ASN A 90 9.07 -19.90 -4.42
CA ASN A 90 7.68 -19.54 -4.67
C ASN A 90 7.38 -19.54 -6.17
N LEU A 91 6.42 -20.37 -6.59
CA LEU A 91 6.06 -20.57 -8.00
C LEU A 91 5.05 -19.53 -8.51
N GLU A 92 4.42 -18.78 -7.60
CA GLU A 92 3.47 -17.72 -7.96
C GLU A 92 4.21 -16.49 -8.49
N LYS A 93 3.78 -16.01 -9.65
CA LYS A 93 4.36 -14.84 -10.31
C LYS A 93 3.35 -13.70 -10.28
N ALA A 94 3.80 -12.53 -9.86
CA ALA A 94 2.98 -11.32 -9.91
C ALA A 94 2.46 -11.08 -11.34
N ASN A 95 1.13 -10.93 -11.45
CA ASN A 95 0.45 -10.73 -12.73
C ASN A 95 -0.56 -9.58 -12.63
N HIS A 96 -0.55 -8.71 -13.63
CA HIS A 96 -1.45 -7.56 -13.71
C HIS A 96 -2.93 -7.98 -13.83
N LYS A 97 -3.23 -9.18 -14.33
CA LYS A 97 -4.61 -9.69 -14.43
C LYS A 97 -5.23 -9.92 -13.05
N GLU A 98 -4.47 -10.53 -12.13
CA GLU A 98 -4.89 -10.77 -10.74
C GLU A 98 -5.19 -9.45 -10.03
N VAL A 99 -4.32 -8.45 -10.22
CA VAL A 99 -4.50 -7.10 -9.67
C VAL A 99 -5.83 -6.48 -10.10
N LEU A 100 -6.25 -6.68 -11.35
CA LEU A 100 -7.53 -6.15 -11.83
C LEU A 100 -8.73 -6.90 -11.25
N GLU A 101 -8.63 -8.22 -11.12
CA GLU A 101 -9.70 -9.06 -10.55
C GLU A 101 -9.93 -8.75 -9.06
N THR A 102 -8.86 -8.55 -8.28
CA THR A 102 -8.98 -8.12 -6.87
C THR A 102 -9.62 -6.74 -6.75
N ARG A 103 -9.33 -5.82 -7.68
CA ARG A 103 -9.93 -4.48 -7.69
C ARG A 103 -11.43 -4.51 -7.97
N GLU A 104 -11.88 -5.36 -8.89
CA GLU A 104 -13.32 -5.51 -9.19
C GLU A 104 -14.08 -6.13 -8.03
N THR A 105 -13.49 -7.11 -7.34
CA THR A 105 -14.13 -7.80 -6.21
C THR A 105 -14.23 -6.92 -4.96
N ALA A 106 -13.35 -5.91 -4.84
CA ALA A 106 -13.30 -4.99 -3.71
C ALA A 106 -14.20 -3.75 -3.86
N ALA A 107 -14.82 -3.55 -5.03
CA ALA A 107 -15.68 -2.40 -5.36
C ALA A 107 -17.15 -2.69 -5.06
#